data_AF-A0A0M3IZ58-F1
#
_entry.id   AF-A0A0M3IZ58-F1
#
_cell.length_a   1.000
_cell.length_b   1.000
_cell.length_c   1.000
_cell.angle_alpha   90.00
_cell.angle_beta   90.00
_cell.angle_gamma   90.00
#
_symmetry.space_group_name_H-M   'P 1'
#
loop_
_entity.id
_entity.type
_entity.pdbx_description
1 polymer ?
#
loop_
_entity_poly.entity_id
_entity_poly.type
_entity_poly.pdbx_seq_one_letter_code
_entity_poly.pdbx_strand_id
1 'polypeptide(L)'
;MIKSQGRAELMNTFAKMVVGLGTAASSIHKDLYKIVRNLFNDRVMSVRVAAINCLSAMVPEYSFLYTNEVESISTLCFKALESSNYDVRLAVARLFAVLFHTANNPPKATTPGSKQQTGASNSAAKLTTVEEAFGILSVGFLRGGIGGFLKSGSAAVTGGQKEIRIGVTLGYIELIKELGSLWLEKNMLMVLRHLVEVIAKCGPLAYTNNPAQAAEVVYMRRCIGYILRCTMGAMLSEQAQIAVCKQLGAILADCINSFDYNPDPGVDRVLGPEAYASAQASITILLEISCLVRQIGTAVTPLFVEASGIMEPIFACLLHPIQATRVAAAWCLRCATISVPSQLTPLIDRCISRLEHMKVCGDAISGYSLALAALLAGSSDCKLGIPNGKSKFVSLQVFTVAEDMIKTASQASRLAQVKTQAGWTLISAVLKLGRSSVQSCLPRLLLLWKSTFPRSIKEAESEKNRGDAFTWTCTLEARSGALASMAVFADSCPQQMTDEVIRKIIHPVECCLVMISHVALLVRNYGAKLRTLISVVRLRIYVLLSHISPKYYEHLYAQLLRELVADMTLSDNAQSTLCTSHLASLCPGVDETLLGAWLVDTDQAFIEHEV
;
A
#
# COMPACT_ATOMS: atom_id res chain seq x y z
N MET A 1 31.40 -0.41 27.90
CA MET A 1 30.15 -0.05 28.61
C MET A 1 30.31 1.19 29.48
N ILE A 2 31.22 1.22 30.47
CA ILE A 2 31.42 2.39 31.36
C ILE A 2 31.84 3.66 30.58
N LYS A 3 32.82 3.54 29.67
CA LYS A 3 33.25 4.67 28.81
C LYS A 3 32.15 5.17 27.86
N SER A 4 31.23 4.31 27.42
CA SER A 4 30.11 4.69 26.56
C SER A 4 29.00 5.38 27.34
N GLN A 5 28.66 4.89 28.54
CA GLN A 5 27.70 5.55 29.42
C GLN A 5 28.18 6.93 29.82
N GLY A 6 29.45 7.08 30.21
CA GLY A 6 30.01 8.39 30.56
C GLY A 6 29.92 9.40 29.40
N ARG A 7 30.15 8.97 28.15
CA ARG A 7 29.98 9.84 26.98
C ARG A 7 28.54 10.29 26.77
N ALA A 8 27.56 9.38 26.95
CA ALA A 8 26.15 9.73 26.85
C ALA A 8 25.73 10.73 27.94
N GLU A 9 26.13 10.50 29.20
CA GLU A 9 25.81 11.41 30.31
C GLU A 9 26.47 12.78 30.17
N LEU A 10 27.70 12.83 29.64
CA LEU A 10 28.35 14.10 29.31
C LEU A 10 27.54 14.90 28.28
N MET A 11 27.05 14.25 27.21
CA MET A 11 26.21 14.93 26.21
C MET A 11 24.88 15.41 26.80
N ASN A 12 24.23 14.61 27.65
CA ASN A 12 23.01 15.02 28.34
C ASN A 12 23.26 16.23 29.28
N THR A 13 24.41 16.26 29.94
CA THR A 13 24.81 17.37 30.81
C THR A 13 25.05 18.64 30.00
N PHE A 14 25.76 18.55 28.88
CA PHE A 14 25.93 19.69 27.96
C PHE A 14 24.59 20.20 27.42
N ALA A 15 23.67 19.30 27.05
CA ALA A 15 22.34 19.70 26.60
C ALA A 15 21.61 20.53 27.66
N LYS A 16 21.59 20.07 28.92
CA LYS A 16 20.98 20.81 30.04
C LYS A 16 21.64 22.16 30.28
N MET A 17 22.97 22.22 30.18
CA MET A 17 23.73 23.46 30.34
C MET A 17 23.41 24.47 29.24
N VAL A 18 23.28 24.03 27.98
CA VAL A 18 22.87 24.89 26.86
C VAL A 18 21.46 25.43 27.08
N VAL A 19 20.51 24.59 27.47
CA VAL A 19 19.15 25.04 27.79
C VAL A 19 19.13 26.04 28.96
N GLY A 20 19.96 25.82 29.98
CA GLY A 20 20.00 26.68 31.17
C GLY A 20 20.71 28.03 30.96
N LEU A 21 21.77 28.07 30.15
CA LEU A 21 22.56 29.28 29.90
C LEU A 21 22.13 30.04 28.63
N GLY A 22 21.52 29.34 27.68
CA GLY A 22 21.13 29.87 26.37
C GLY A 22 22.26 30.60 25.66
N THR A 23 21.93 31.72 25.03
CA THR A 23 22.89 32.61 24.34
C THR A 23 24.07 33.10 25.22
N ALA A 24 23.97 33.08 26.55
CA ALA A 24 25.07 33.45 27.44
C ALA A 24 26.26 32.46 27.34
N ALA A 25 26.03 31.23 26.87
CA ALA A 25 27.06 30.24 26.61
C ALA A 25 27.68 30.33 25.20
N SER A 26 27.52 31.45 24.50
CA SER A 26 28.00 31.64 23.11
C SER A 26 29.48 31.28 22.88
N SER A 27 30.35 31.47 23.89
CA SER A 27 31.77 31.15 23.81
C SER A 27 32.09 29.67 23.61
N ILE A 28 31.20 28.77 24.06
CA ILE A 28 31.41 27.31 23.98
C ILE A 28 30.63 26.64 22.84
N HIS A 29 29.64 27.33 22.25
CA HIS A 29 28.74 26.74 21.25
C HIS A 29 29.50 26.15 20.04
N LYS A 30 30.51 26.85 19.54
CA LYS A 30 31.30 26.41 18.39
C LYS A 30 32.08 25.12 18.67
N ASP A 31 32.71 25.02 19.83
CA ASP A 31 33.53 23.86 20.17
C ASP A 31 32.65 22.66 20.58
N LEU A 32 31.55 22.93 21.28
CA LEU A 32 30.55 21.90 21.57
C LEU A 32 29.96 21.32 20.27
N TYR A 33 29.64 22.15 19.28
CA TYR A 33 29.13 21.68 17.99
C TYR A 33 30.11 20.72 17.31
N LYS A 34 31.42 21.01 17.30
CA LYS A 34 32.44 20.10 16.74
C LYS A 34 32.44 18.74 17.44
N ILE A 35 32.34 18.73 18.77
CA ILE A 35 32.30 17.49 19.57
C ILE A 35 31.05 16.68 19.23
N VAL A 36 29.89 17.34 19.25
CA VAL A 36 28.59 16.70 19.01
C VAL A 36 28.53 16.06 17.62
N ARG A 37 28.99 16.76 16.57
CA ARG A 37 29.02 16.22 15.18
C ARG A 37 29.76 14.89 15.09
N ASN A 38 30.86 14.73 15.82
CA ASN A 38 31.68 13.51 15.77
C ASN A 38 30.96 12.29 16.37
N LEU A 39 29.96 12.51 17.22
CA LEU A 39 29.22 11.45 17.91
C LEU A 39 27.95 10.99 17.17
N PHE A 40 27.57 11.65 16.06
CA PHE A 40 26.40 11.28 15.26
C PHE A 40 26.52 9.92 14.57
N ASN A 41 27.74 9.38 14.45
CA ASN A 41 27.99 8.04 13.88
C ASN A 41 28.60 7.09 14.91
N ASP A 42 28.41 7.35 16.21
CA ASP A 42 28.89 6.45 17.24
C ASP A 42 28.23 5.08 17.09
N ARG A 43 29.00 4.00 17.31
CA ARG A 43 28.49 2.62 17.23
C ARG A 43 27.48 2.32 18.35
N VAL A 44 27.53 3.09 19.44
CA VAL A 44 26.62 2.94 20.58
C VAL A 44 25.42 3.88 20.39
N MET A 45 24.22 3.30 20.24
CA MET A 45 23.00 4.04 19.94
C MET A 45 22.65 5.08 21.01
N SER A 46 22.84 4.77 22.30
CA SER A 46 22.56 5.73 23.37
C SER A 46 23.46 6.97 23.33
N VAL A 47 24.72 6.82 22.91
CA VAL A 47 25.64 7.97 22.72
C VAL A 47 25.18 8.80 21.52
N ARG A 48 24.75 8.13 20.44
CA ARG A 48 24.20 8.79 19.25
C ARG A 48 22.96 9.62 19.60
N VAL A 49 22.01 9.04 20.33
CA VAL A 49 20.79 9.72 20.83
C VAL A 49 21.15 10.93 21.69
N ALA A 50 22.05 10.78 22.67
CA ALA A 50 22.45 11.88 23.55
C ALA A 50 23.11 13.04 22.77
N ALA A 51 23.94 12.73 21.77
CA ALA A 51 24.54 13.73 20.88
C ALA A 51 23.49 14.46 20.03
N ILE A 52 22.52 13.74 19.45
CA ILE A 52 21.43 14.32 18.66
C ILE A 52 20.56 15.24 19.53
N ASN A 53 20.19 14.80 20.73
CA ASN A 53 19.41 15.60 21.67
C ASN A 53 20.18 16.85 22.13
N CYS A 54 21.49 16.73 22.33
CA CYS A 54 22.34 17.89 22.62
C CYS A 54 22.35 18.88 21.45
N LEU A 55 22.47 18.42 20.21
CA LEU A 55 22.39 19.32 19.06
C LEU A 55 21.01 19.98 18.95
N SER A 56 19.94 19.24 19.20
CA SER A 56 18.56 19.75 19.18
C SER A 56 18.36 20.87 20.21
N ALA A 57 18.93 20.72 21.41
CA ALA A 57 18.93 21.78 22.43
C ALA A 57 19.77 23.01 22.03
N MET A 58 20.83 22.83 21.23
CA MET A 58 21.67 23.94 20.76
C MET A 58 21.05 24.76 19.64
N VAL A 59 20.17 24.19 18.83
CA VAL A 59 19.62 24.85 17.64
C VAL A 59 19.02 26.23 17.95
N PRO A 60 18.11 26.39 18.94
CA PRO A 60 17.52 27.70 19.22
C PRO A 60 18.53 28.73 19.75
N GLU A 61 19.60 28.26 20.42
CA GLU A 61 20.55 29.09 21.15
C GLU A 61 21.79 29.48 20.33
N TYR A 62 22.08 28.76 19.24
CA TYR A 62 23.23 29.02 18.38
C TYR A 62 22.81 29.33 16.95
N SER A 63 22.66 30.63 16.66
CA SER A 63 22.14 31.14 15.39
C SER A 63 22.81 30.63 14.13
N PHE A 64 24.11 30.32 14.20
CA PHE A 64 24.86 29.73 13.09
C PHE A 64 24.25 28.42 12.58
N LEU A 65 23.65 27.61 13.48
CA LEU A 65 23.09 26.31 13.13
C LEU A 65 21.91 26.41 12.17
N TYR A 66 20.96 27.32 12.43
CA TYR A 66 19.75 27.48 11.62
C TYR A 66 19.88 28.50 10.49
N THR A 67 21.00 29.25 10.42
CA THR A 67 21.25 30.23 9.35
C THR A 67 22.22 29.73 8.27
N ASN A 68 23.18 28.87 8.62
CA ASN A 68 24.26 28.45 7.72
C ASN A 68 24.45 26.93 7.63
N GLU A 69 24.05 26.16 8.65
CA GLU A 69 24.36 24.72 8.72
C GLU A 69 23.14 23.81 8.46
N VAL A 70 22.00 24.34 8.00
CA VAL A 70 20.75 23.56 7.85
C VAL A 70 20.95 22.30 6.98
N GLU A 71 21.56 22.44 5.80
CA GLU A 71 21.85 21.31 4.91
C GLU A 71 22.94 20.36 5.46
N SER A 72 23.96 20.93 6.12
CA SER A 72 25.06 20.20 6.74
C SER A 72 24.56 19.31 7.89
N ILE A 73 23.71 19.85 8.76
CA ILE A 73 23.06 19.12 9.85
C ILE A 73 22.10 18.07 9.28
N SER A 74 21.34 18.40 8.23
CA SER A 74 20.45 17.44 7.59
C SER A 74 21.21 16.24 7.01
N THR A 75 22.38 16.48 6.41
CA THR A 75 23.27 15.42 5.93
C THR A 75 23.81 14.56 7.08
N LEU A 76 24.15 15.17 8.22
CA LEU A 76 24.53 14.44 9.43
C LEU A 76 23.39 13.58 9.98
N CYS A 77 22.15 14.08 9.95
CA CYS A 77 20.96 13.32 10.33
C CYS A 77 20.78 12.08 9.44
N PHE A 78 20.90 12.21 8.12
CA PHE A 78 20.83 11.04 7.22
C PHE A 78 21.90 10.00 7.55
N LYS A 79 23.11 10.44 7.91
CA LYS A 79 24.19 9.54 8.33
C LYS A 79 23.88 8.85 9.65
N ALA A 80 23.36 9.61 10.61
CA ALA A 80 23.00 9.09 11.93
C ALA A 80 21.88 8.04 11.86
N LEU A 81 21.04 8.10 10.83
CA LEU A 81 19.99 7.13 10.56
C LEU A 81 20.50 5.81 9.96
N GLU A 82 21.73 5.77 9.42
CA GLU A 82 22.31 4.53 8.90
C GLU A 82 22.44 3.49 10.02
N SER A 83 21.85 2.31 9.81
CA SER A 83 21.80 1.21 10.80
C SER A 83 21.29 1.66 12.19
N SER A 84 20.31 2.57 12.21
CA SER A 84 19.74 3.13 13.44
C SER A 84 18.65 2.25 14.07
N ASN A 85 18.47 2.37 15.38
CA ASN A 85 17.33 1.82 16.10
C ASN A 85 16.21 2.86 16.26
N TYR A 86 15.09 2.45 16.85
CA TYR A 86 13.91 3.29 17.07
C TYR A 86 14.23 4.63 17.77
N ASP A 87 15.00 4.59 18.87
CA ASP A 87 15.31 5.80 19.67
C ASP A 87 16.11 6.84 18.87
N VAL A 88 17.08 6.40 18.06
CA VAL A 88 17.85 7.28 17.19
C VAL A 88 16.94 7.92 16.15
N ARG A 89 16.00 7.16 15.56
CA ARG A 89 15.06 7.68 14.57
C ARG A 89 14.17 8.77 15.16
N LEU A 90 13.65 8.59 16.38
CA LEU A 90 12.89 9.61 17.09
C LEU A 90 13.72 10.86 17.40
N ALA A 91 14.95 10.67 17.90
CA ALA A 91 15.84 11.79 18.22
C ALA A 91 16.16 12.62 16.96
N VAL A 92 16.44 11.96 15.83
CA VAL A 92 16.69 12.62 14.54
C VAL A 92 15.43 13.35 14.05
N ALA A 93 14.25 12.73 14.14
CA ALA A 93 13.00 13.36 13.74
C ALA A 93 12.73 14.66 14.51
N ARG A 94 12.95 14.64 15.83
CA ARG A 94 12.85 15.84 16.67
C ARG A 94 13.89 16.90 16.30
N LEU A 95 15.12 16.51 16.01
CA LEU A 95 16.15 17.45 15.55
C LEU A 95 15.76 18.10 14.22
N PHE A 96 15.23 17.35 13.25
CA PHE A 96 14.71 17.94 12.00
C PHE A 96 13.62 18.97 12.28
N ALA A 97 12.65 18.62 13.12
CA ALA A 97 11.55 19.51 13.47
C ALA A 97 12.05 20.83 14.08
N VAL A 98 12.93 20.74 15.10
CA VAL A 98 13.48 21.92 15.78
C VAL A 98 14.35 22.76 14.83
N LEU A 99 15.20 22.13 14.02
CA LEU A 99 16.07 22.81 13.05
C LEU A 99 15.27 23.60 12.03
N PHE A 100 14.34 22.95 11.33
CA PHE A 100 13.58 23.59 10.27
C PHE A 100 12.56 24.60 10.82
N HIS A 101 11.94 24.32 11.96
CA HIS A 101 11.05 25.28 12.61
C HIS A 101 11.80 26.55 13.02
N THR A 102 12.98 26.42 13.63
CA THR A 102 13.80 27.57 14.06
C THR A 102 14.39 28.32 12.86
N ALA A 103 14.78 27.62 11.79
CA ALA A 103 15.26 28.24 10.55
C ALA A 103 14.16 29.05 9.84
N ASN A 104 12.91 28.59 9.90
CA ASN A 104 11.75 29.28 9.33
C ASN A 104 11.23 30.41 10.25
N ASN A 105 11.27 30.21 11.57
CA ASN A 105 10.80 31.14 12.60
C ASN A 105 11.92 31.43 13.62
N PRO A 106 12.95 32.22 13.24
CA PRO A 106 14.07 32.47 14.14
C PRO A 106 13.62 33.19 15.41
N PRO A 107 14.19 32.85 16.59
CA PRO A 107 13.88 33.53 17.83
C PRO A 107 14.14 35.03 17.70
N LYS A 108 13.18 35.86 18.14
CA LYS A 108 13.38 37.32 18.19
C LYS A 108 14.50 37.60 19.19
N ALA A 109 15.55 38.29 18.74
CA ALA A 109 16.66 38.70 19.59
C ALA A 109 16.12 39.55 20.76
N THR A 110 16.01 38.95 21.94
CA THR A 110 15.64 39.62 23.17
C THR A 110 16.92 39.93 23.94
N THR A 111 17.63 40.96 23.49
CA THR A 111 18.67 41.59 24.31
C THR A 111 18.12 42.88 24.92
N PRO A 112 17.92 42.93 26.25
CA PRO A 112 17.89 44.19 26.97
C PRO A 112 19.34 44.72 27.01
N GLY A 113 19.66 45.74 26.19
CA GLY A 113 20.83 46.59 26.46
C GLY A 113 21.83 46.91 25.34
N SER A 114 21.61 46.61 24.06
CA SER A 114 22.48 47.15 23.01
C SER A 114 21.89 48.43 22.41
N LYS A 115 22.46 49.58 22.78
CA LYS A 115 22.25 50.85 22.07
C LYS A 115 22.48 50.64 20.58
N GLN A 116 21.53 51.11 19.77
CA GLN A 116 21.64 51.24 18.32
C GLN A 116 22.99 51.88 17.96
N GLN A 117 23.88 51.10 17.36
CA GLN A 117 24.90 51.64 16.47
C GLN A 117 24.45 51.35 15.04
N THR A 118 23.93 52.40 14.44
CA THR A 118 23.69 52.54 13.00
C THR A 118 25.00 52.34 12.25
N GLY A 119 25.08 51.30 11.42
CA GLY A 119 26.11 51.19 10.38
C GLY A 119 26.81 49.84 10.28
N ALA A 120 26.12 48.82 9.76
CA ALA A 120 26.75 47.73 9.01
C ALA A 120 25.68 46.99 8.20
N SER A 121 25.93 46.85 6.90
CA SER A 121 25.16 46.15 5.86
C SER A 121 24.14 45.09 6.34
N ASN A 122 22.87 45.35 6.02
CA ASN A 122 21.79 44.37 5.97
C ASN A 122 22.14 43.23 4.99
N SER A 123 22.85 42.20 5.45
CA SER A 123 22.67 40.86 4.89
C SER A 123 21.57 40.20 5.72
N ALA A 124 20.33 40.36 5.28
CA ALA A 124 19.23 39.60 5.85
C ALA A 124 19.59 38.12 5.66
N ALA A 125 19.90 37.42 6.75
CA ALA A 125 20.18 35.99 6.70
C ALA A 125 19.02 35.30 5.98
N LYS A 126 19.32 34.55 4.93
CA LYS A 126 18.30 33.87 4.12
C LYS A 126 17.54 32.91 5.03
N LEU A 127 16.26 33.20 5.29
CA LEU A 127 15.36 32.31 6.03
C LEU A 127 15.13 31.05 5.20
N THR A 128 15.31 29.88 5.81
CA THR A 128 14.94 28.61 5.16
C THR A 128 13.43 28.46 5.23
N THR A 129 12.78 28.35 4.07
CA THR A 129 11.32 28.16 4.03
C THR A 129 10.93 26.72 4.33
N VAL A 130 9.66 26.48 4.64
CA VAL A 130 9.14 25.11 4.84
C VAL A 130 9.27 24.28 3.57
N GLU A 131 9.11 24.87 2.38
CA GLU A 131 9.30 24.20 1.10
C GLU A 131 10.76 23.77 0.88
N GLU A 132 11.74 24.59 1.28
CA GLU A 132 13.16 24.21 1.24
C GLU A 132 13.43 23.04 2.20
N ALA A 133 12.87 23.07 3.42
CA ALA A 133 12.98 21.97 4.39
C ALA A 133 12.35 20.67 3.85
N PHE A 134 11.17 20.75 3.26
CA PHE A 134 10.49 19.65 2.58
C PHE A 134 11.30 19.12 1.38
N GLY A 135 11.98 20.00 0.64
CA GLY A 135 12.91 19.63 -0.42
C GLY A 135 14.07 18.78 0.11
N ILE A 136 14.70 19.19 1.22
CA ILE A 136 15.79 18.45 1.87
C ILE A 136 15.31 17.07 2.32
N LEU A 137 14.17 16.99 3.02
CA LEU A 137 13.58 15.72 3.46
C LEU A 137 13.23 14.82 2.29
N SER A 138 12.67 15.37 1.20
CA SER A 138 12.34 14.63 -0.02
C SER A 138 13.58 13.97 -0.65
N VAL A 139 14.69 14.71 -0.74
CA VAL A 139 15.96 14.16 -1.25
C VAL A 139 16.46 13.01 -0.37
N GLY A 140 16.43 13.18 0.95
CA GLY A 140 16.80 12.11 1.89
C GLY A 140 15.91 10.87 1.76
N PHE A 141 14.60 11.09 1.63
CA PHE A 141 13.61 10.03 1.50
C PHE A 141 13.80 9.24 0.21
N LEU A 142 13.92 9.91 -0.95
CA LEU A 142 14.01 9.26 -2.27
C LEU A 142 15.32 8.50 -2.46
N ARG A 143 16.43 9.04 -1.91
CA ARG A 143 17.76 8.43 -2.00
C ARG A 143 18.00 7.31 -1.00
N GLY A 144 17.47 7.44 0.22
CA GLY A 144 17.73 6.48 1.30
C GLY A 144 19.22 6.35 1.66
N GLY A 145 20.01 7.44 1.58
CA GLY A 145 21.45 7.44 1.87
C GLY A 145 22.22 8.64 1.32
N ILE A 146 23.48 8.79 1.76
CA ILE A 146 24.38 9.92 1.39
C ILE A 146 25.11 9.68 0.05
N GLY A 147 25.30 8.42 -0.36
CA GLY A 147 26.11 8.00 -1.51
C GLY A 147 25.61 8.40 -2.92
N GLY A 148 24.66 9.33 -3.01
CA GLY A 148 24.03 9.78 -4.25
C GLY A 148 24.28 11.24 -4.63
N PHE A 149 25.10 12.00 -3.89
CA PHE A 149 25.29 13.44 -4.15
C PHE A 149 25.81 13.75 -5.57
N LEU A 150 26.51 12.79 -6.21
CA LEU A 150 27.01 12.89 -7.59
C LEU A 150 26.00 12.46 -8.67
N LYS A 151 24.84 11.87 -8.31
CA LYS A 151 23.74 11.61 -9.25
C LYS A 151 22.70 12.72 -9.09
N SER A 152 22.77 13.69 -10.01
CA SER A 152 21.85 14.83 -10.17
C SER A 152 20.42 14.43 -10.57
N GLY A 153 19.88 13.33 -10.03
CA GLY A 153 18.52 12.87 -10.26
C GLY A 153 17.60 13.27 -9.11
N SER A 154 16.44 13.81 -9.45
CA SER A 154 15.33 14.11 -8.54
C SER A 154 14.41 12.90 -8.29
N ALA A 155 14.75 11.71 -8.82
CA ALA A 155 13.96 10.48 -8.73
C ALA A 155 14.46 9.52 -7.65
N ALA A 156 13.60 8.59 -7.22
CA ALA A 156 13.97 7.53 -6.30
C ALA A 156 15.07 6.63 -6.88
N VAL A 157 16.01 6.19 -6.04
CA VAL A 157 17.10 5.27 -6.41
C VAL A 157 16.90 3.90 -5.76
N THR A 158 17.42 2.87 -6.41
CA THR A 158 17.43 1.49 -5.90
C THR A 158 18.39 1.35 -4.71
N GLY A 159 18.00 0.52 -3.73
CA GLY A 159 18.90 0.10 -2.64
C GLY A 159 19.10 1.13 -1.54
N GLY A 160 18.15 2.05 -1.35
CA GLY A 160 18.17 2.98 -0.22
C GLY A 160 17.84 2.29 1.10
N GLN A 161 18.50 2.69 2.19
CA GLN A 161 18.32 2.09 3.52
C GLN A 161 16.94 2.40 4.10
N LYS A 162 16.29 1.38 4.65
CA LYS A 162 14.92 1.47 5.20
C LYS A 162 14.88 2.40 6.40
N GLU A 163 15.89 2.35 7.26
CA GLU A 163 16.03 3.15 8.48
C GLU A 163 16.07 4.65 8.18
N ILE A 164 16.75 5.03 7.10
CA ILE A 164 16.79 6.42 6.64
C ILE A 164 15.39 6.85 6.21
N ARG A 165 14.71 6.05 5.38
CA ARG A 165 13.35 6.38 4.91
C ARG A 165 12.39 6.50 6.10
N ILE A 166 12.47 5.64 7.11
CA ILE A 166 11.66 5.74 8.35
C ILE A 166 12.00 7.01 9.11
N GLY A 167 13.28 7.27 9.40
CA GLY A 167 13.68 8.46 10.13
C GLY A 167 13.26 9.76 9.45
N VAL A 168 13.33 9.81 8.12
CA VAL A 168 12.85 10.95 7.33
C VAL A 168 11.32 11.06 7.35
N THR A 169 10.61 9.93 7.30
CA THR A 169 9.14 9.87 7.46
C THR A 169 8.71 10.48 8.79
N LEU A 170 9.39 10.13 9.87
CA LEU A 170 9.15 10.71 11.19
C LEU A 170 9.54 12.19 11.24
N GLY A 171 10.63 12.57 10.55
CA GLY A 171 11.03 13.98 10.42
C GLY A 171 9.94 14.85 9.80
N TYR A 172 9.25 14.38 8.75
CA TYR A 172 8.07 15.07 8.21
C TYR A 172 6.96 15.23 9.26
N ILE A 173 6.64 14.15 9.98
CA ILE A 173 5.56 14.13 10.96
C ILE A 173 5.86 15.11 12.11
N GLU A 174 7.06 15.04 12.69
CA GLU A 174 7.44 15.90 13.81
C GLU A 174 7.56 17.37 13.38
N LEU A 175 8.06 17.66 12.17
CA LEU A 175 8.07 19.02 11.65
C LEU A 175 6.66 19.59 11.49
N ILE A 176 5.73 18.83 10.91
CA ILE A 176 4.34 19.28 10.73
C ILE A 176 3.65 19.46 12.08
N LYS A 177 3.91 18.58 13.05
CA LYS A 177 3.42 18.73 14.43
C LYS A 177 3.95 20.01 15.09
N GLU A 178 5.23 20.30 14.93
CA GLU A 178 5.87 21.51 15.47
C GLU A 178 5.30 22.80 14.86
N LEU A 179 5.00 22.80 13.55
CA LEU A 179 4.33 23.92 12.87
C LEU A 179 2.87 24.10 13.34
N GLY A 180 2.23 23.03 13.81
CA GLY A 180 0.91 23.05 14.44
C GLY A 180 -0.27 22.89 13.47
N SER A 181 -1.42 22.48 14.02
CA SER A 181 -2.64 22.18 13.25
C SER A 181 -3.21 23.39 12.51
N LEU A 182 -3.16 24.59 13.10
CA LEU A 182 -3.63 25.82 12.47
C LEU A 182 -2.79 26.22 11.25
N TRP A 183 -1.48 25.99 11.31
CA TRP A 183 -0.61 26.19 10.15
C TRP A 183 -0.92 25.16 9.06
N LEU A 184 -1.09 23.89 9.46
CA LEU A 184 -1.40 22.81 8.54
C LEU A 184 -2.72 23.07 7.80
N GLU A 185 -3.76 23.54 8.48
CA GLU A 185 -5.05 23.84 7.86
C GLU A 185 -4.92 24.93 6.79
N LYS A 186 -4.10 25.96 7.02
CA LYS A 186 -3.86 27.04 6.05
C LYS A 186 -2.99 26.61 4.86
N ASN A 187 -2.10 25.63 5.06
CA ASN A 187 -1.10 25.22 4.08
C ASN A 187 -1.32 23.80 3.54
N MET A 188 -2.49 23.19 3.78
CA MET A 188 -2.77 21.79 3.47
C MET A 188 -2.51 21.45 1.99
N LEU A 189 -2.86 22.34 1.06
CA LEU A 189 -2.67 22.09 -0.38
C LEU A 189 -1.18 21.98 -0.74
N MET A 190 -0.32 22.81 -0.15
CA MET A 190 1.13 22.76 -0.37
C MET A 190 1.70 21.44 0.14
N VAL A 191 1.32 21.04 1.36
CA VAL A 191 1.77 19.78 1.97
C VAL A 191 1.30 18.57 1.15
N LEU A 192 0.03 18.54 0.73
CA LEU A 192 -0.53 17.46 -0.07
C LEU A 192 0.16 17.35 -1.44
N ARG A 193 0.34 18.47 -2.15
CA ARG A 193 1.04 18.48 -3.45
C ARG A 193 2.48 17.99 -3.30
N HIS A 194 3.19 18.46 -2.28
CA HIS A 194 4.55 18.01 -2.00
C HIS A 194 4.62 16.50 -1.78
N LEU A 195 3.82 15.94 -0.87
CA LEU A 195 3.85 14.50 -0.57
C LEU A 195 3.45 13.63 -1.77
N VAL A 196 2.48 14.09 -2.58
CA VAL A 196 2.08 13.42 -3.83
C VAL A 196 3.21 13.48 -4.87
N GLU A 197 3.91 14.60 -4.99
CA GLU A 197 5.06 14.73 -5.89
C GLU A 197 6.22 13.83 -5.47
N VAL A 198 6.49 13.70 -4.16
CA VAL A 198 7.50 12.78 -3.64
C VAL A 198 7.19 11.34 -4.05
N ILE A 199 5.95 10.88 -3.88
CA ILE A 199 5.61 9.50 -4.24
C ILE A 199 5.55 9.28 -5.77
N ALA A 200 5.17 10.31 -6.55
CA ALA A 200 5.24 10.25 -8.02
C ALA A 200 6.68 10.06 -8.52
N LYS A 201 7.67 10.65 -7.85
CA LYS A 201 9.11 10.46 -8.14
C LYS A 201 9.62 9.04 -7.91
N CYS A 202 8.81 8.16 -7.30
CA CYS A 202 9.06 6.72 -7.24
C CYS A 202 8.62 5.96 -8.51
N GLY A 203 7.93 6.62 -9.45
CA GLY A 203 7.44 6.02 -10.70
C GLY A 203 8.53 5.30 -11.53
N PRO A 204 9.70 5.91 -11.80
CA PRO A 204 10.79 5.23 -12.48
C PRO A 204 11.31 3.98 -11.75
N LEU A 205 11.29 4.01 -10.41
CA LEU A 205 11.65 2.86 -9.59
C LEU A 205 10.56 1.76 -9.64
N ALA A 206 9.30 2.15 -9.81
CA ALA A 206 8.18 1.22 -9.95
C ALA A 206 8.08 0.58 -11.35
N TYR A 207 8.69 1.22 -12.36
CA TYR A 207 8.81 0.68 -13.71
C TYR A 207 9.89 -0.42 -13.74
N THR A 208 9.57 -1.58 -13.21
CA THR A 208 10.49 -2.71 -13.05
C THR A 208 9.78 -4.05 -13.09
N ASN A 209 10.51 -5.09 -13.50
CA ASN A 209 10.09 -6.49 -13.37
C ASN A 209 10.72 -7.18 -12.14
N ASN A 210 11.52 -6.45 -11.34
CA ASN A 210 12.17 -6.98 -10.15
C ASN A 210 11.24 -6.90 -8.93
N PRO A 211 10.83 -8.04 -8.32
CA PRO A 211 9.93 -8.04 -7.17
C PRO A 211 10.47 -7.31 -5.94
N ALA A 212 11.78 -7.35 -5.68
CA ALA A 212 12.39 -6.68 -4.53
C ALA A 212 12.29 -5.15 -4.66
N GLN A 213 12.51 -4.64 -5.87
CA GLN A 213 12.37 -3.21 -6.18
C GLN A 213 10.91 -2.77 -6.15
N ALA A 214 9.98 -3.59 -6.64
CA ALA A 214 8.55 -3.33 -6.52
C ALA A 214 8.10 -3.26 -5.05
N ALA A 215 8.58 -4.17 -4.20
CA ALA A 215 8.34 -4.14 -2.76
C ALA A 215 8.91 -2.88 -2.10
N GLU A 216 10.09 -2.42 -2.52
CA GLU A 216 10.69 -1.16 -2.05
C GLU A 216 9.78 0.06 -2.32
N VAL A 217 9.15 0.13 -3.51
CA VAL A 217 8.20 1.20 -3.82
C VAL A 217 6.94 1.11 -2.98
N VAL A 218 6.39 -0.09 -2.77
CA VAL A 218 5.22 -0.29 -1.89
C VAL A 218 5.52 0.19 -0.48
N TYR A 219 6.72 -0.10 0.02
CA TYR A 219 7.20 0.39 1.30
C TYR A 219 7.29 1.92 1.35
N MET A 220 7.88 2.57 0.33
CA MET A 220 7.91 4.04 0.26
C MET A 220 6.50 4.64 0.26
N ARG A 221 5.57 4.02 -0.45
CA ARG A 221 4.17 4.44 -0.45
C ARG A 221 3.53 4.34 0.94
N ARG A 222 3.83 3.27 1.70
CA ARG A 222 3.38 3.12 3.09
C ARG A 222 3.90 4.24 3.98
N CYS A 223 5.17 4.64 3.82
CA CYS A 223 5.73 5.78 4.54
C CYS A 223 4.96 7.08 4.27
N ILE A 224 4.69 7.41 2.99
CA ILE A 224 3.93 8.62 2.64
C ILE A 224 2.49 8.55 3.18
N GLY A 225 1.83 7.39 3.06
CA GLY A 225 0.52 7.18 3.68
C GLY A 225 0.54 7.36 5.20
N TYR A 226 1.61 6.93 5.87
CA TYR A 226 1.78 7.12 7.31
C TYR A 226 1.93 8.60 7.71
N ILE A 227 2.66 9.40 6.91
CA ILE A 227 2.73 10.86 7.10
C ILE A 227 1.34 11.48 7.01
N LEU A 228 0.59 11.17 5.95
CA LEU A 228 -0.78 11.69 5.75
C LEU A 228 -1.69 11.31 6.93
N ARG A 229 -1.65 10.04 7.35
CA ARG A 229 -2.46 9.54 8.46
C ARG A 229 -2.17 10.25 9.78
N CYS A 230 -0.89 10.44 10.12
CA CYS A 230 -0.45 11.06 11.37
C CYS A 230 -0.61 12.58 11.39
N THR A 231 -0.77 13.21 10.22
CA THR A 231 -0.90 14.66 10.10
C THR A 231 -2.33 15.03 9.71
N MET A 232 -2.70 14.87 8.45
CA MET A 232 -4.02 15.21 7.91
C MET A 232 -5.15 14.46 8.64
N GLY A 233 -4.96 13.17 8.90
CA GLY A 233 -6.00 12.36 9.53
C GLY A 233 -6.06 12.45 11.06
N ALA A 234 -5.02 12.93 11.74
CA ALA A 234 -4.96 12.93 13.21
C ALA A 234 -4.94 14.33 13.84
N MET A 235 -4.40 15.34 13.15
CA MET A 235 -4.26 16.70 13.68
C MET A 235 -5.39 17.64 13.28
N LEU A 236 -6.10 17.35 12.19
CA LEU A 236 -7.14 18.23 11.63
C LEU A 236 -8.53 17.86 12.15
N SER A 237 -9.41 18.87 12.24
CA SER A 237 -10.83 18.68 12.52
C SER A 237 -11.54 17.95 11.37
N GLU A 238 -12.71 17.35 11.63
CA GLU A 238 -13.48 16.66 10.58
C GLU A 238 -13.79 17.59 9.39
N GLN A 239 -14.11 18.86 9.65
CA GLN A 239 -14.39 19.84 8.60
C GLN A 239 -13.15 20.10 7.72
N ALA A 240 -11.97 20.23 8.33
CA ALA A 240 -10.72 20.39 7.61
C ALA A 240 -10.34 19.10 6.85
N GLN A 241 -10.63 17.92 7.39
CA GLN A 241 -10.42 16.64 6.70
C GLN A 241 -11.33 16.49 5.47
N ILE A 242 -12.58 16.95 5.52
CA ILE A 242 -13.46 17.03 4.33
C ILE A 242 -12.83 17.94 3.26
N ALA A 243 -12.23 19.07 3.65
CA ALA A 243 -11.50 19.93 2.72
C ALA A 243 -10.27 19.23 2.13
N VAL A 244 -9.51 18.48 2.93
CA VAL A 244 -8.41 17.63 2.45
C VAL A 244 -8.89 16.63 1.40
N CYS A 245 -10.01 15.94 1.61
CA CYS A 245 -10.56 15.03 0.60
C CYS A 245 -10.88 15.74 -0.72
N LYS A 246 -11.43 16.96 -0.68
CA LYS A 246 -11.69 17.76 -1.90
C LYS A 246 -10.40 18.10 -2.64
N GLN A 247 -9.38 18.56 -1.91
CA GLN A 247 -8.07 18.88 -2.50
C GLN A 247 -7.38 17.65 -3.08
N LEU A 248 -7.43 16.53 -2.37
CA LEU A 248 -6.94 15.24 -2.86
C LEU A 248 -7.67 14.79 -4.13
N GLY A 249 -8.99 14.97 -4.21
CA GLY A 249 -9.76 14.68 -5.44
C GLY A 249 -9.34 15.55 -6.63
N ALA A 250 -9.03 16.83 -6.41
CA ALA A 250 -8.50 17.71 -7.45
C ALA A 250 -7.09 17.28 -7.91
N ILE A 251 -6.19 16.99 -6.97
CA ILE A 251 -4.85 16.48 -7.29
C ILE A 251 -4.94 15.13 -8.01
N LEU A 252 -5.89 14.27 -7.62
CA LEU A 252 -6.14 12.99 -8.29
C LEU A 252 -6.52 13.19 -9.76
N ALA A 253 -7.38 14.17 -10.07
CA ALA A 253 -7.71 14.52 -11.44
C ALA A 253 -6.47 14.96 -12.22
N ASP A 254 -5.62 15.80 -11.64
CA ASP A 254 -4.35 16.23 -12.25
C ASP A 254 -3.44 15.02 -12.53
N CYS A 255 -3.31 14.07 -11.59
CA CYS A 255 -2.48 12.88 -11.75
C CYS A 255 -2.98 11.95 -12.86
N ILE A 256 -4.29 11.74 -12.99
CA ILE A 256 -4.84 10.86 -14.03
C ILE A 256 -4.65 11.48 -15.42
N ASN A 257 -4.78 12.81 -15.51
CA ASN A 257 -4.62 13.55 -16.76
C ASN A 257 -3.15 13.89 -17.08
N SER A 258 -2.18 13.47 -16.25
CA SER A 258 -0.77 13.83 -16.42
C SER A 258 -0.05 13.05 -17.52
N PHE A 259 -0.67 12.01 -18.07
CA PHE A 259 -0.11 11.19 -19.14
C PHE A 259 -1.20 10.82 -20.15
N ASP A 260 -0.84 10.76 -21.42
CA ASP A 260 -1.80 10.42 -22.48
C ASP A 260 -2.02 8.91 -22.53
N TYR A 261 -3.21 8.48 -22.09
CA TYR A 261 -3.63 7.10 -22.17
C TYR A 261 -5.10 7.02 -22.57
N ASN A 262 -5.33 6.63 -23.82
CA ASN A 262 -6.65 6.22 -24.28
C ASN A 262 -6.76 4.69 -24.15
N PRO A 263 -7.77 4.15 -23.43
CA PRO A 263 -8.04 2.72 -23.33
C PRO A 263 -8.63 2.14 -24.64
N ASP A 264 -7.96 2.39 -25.77
CA ASP A 264 -8.39 1.93 -27.08
C ASP A 264 -8.23 0.41 -27.23
N PRO A 265 -9.26 -0.29 -27.73
CA PRO A 265 -9.19 -1.71 -27.99
C PRO A 265 -8.30 -1.98 -29.21
N GLY A 266 -7.16 -2.65 -29.05
CA GLY A 266 -6.40 -3.10 -30.21
C GLY A 266 -4.89 -2.96 -30.11
N VAL A 267 -4.37 -2.06 -29.29
CA VAL A 267 -2.92 -1.77 -29.24
C VAL A 267 -2.31 -2.20 -27.91
N ASP A 268 -1.31 -3.08 -27.93
CA ASP A 268 -0.46 -3.31 -26.75
C ASP A 268 0.52 -2.13 -26.69
N ARG A 269 0.20 -1.12 -25.88
CA ARG A 269 1.06 0.05 -25.70
C ARG A 269 2.09 -0.23 -24.61
N VAL A 270 3.35 0.10 -24.88
CA VAL A 270 4.42 0.07 -23.88
C VAL A 270 4.15 1.21 -22.90
N LEU A 271 3.90 0.86 -21.63
CA LEU A 271 3.69 1.83 -20.57
C LEU A 271 5.02 2.48 -20.19
N GLY A 272 5.08 3.81 -20.23
CA GLY A 272 6.23 4.58 -19.78
C GLY A 272 6.27 4.77 -18.26
N PRO A 273 7.39 5.27 -17.70
CA PRO A 273 7.54 5.60 -16.28
C PRO A 273 6.47 6.59 -15.77
N GLU A 274 5.93 7.44 -16.63
CA GLU A 274 4.88 8.42 -16.31
C GLU A 274 3.59 7.75 -15.83
N ALA A 275 3.18 6.65 -16.46
CA ALA A 275 2.00 5.88 -16.03
C ALA A 275 2.21 5.25 -14.64
N TYR A 276 3.45 4.87 -14.32
CA TYR A 276 3.80 4.34 -12.99
C TYR A 276 3.90 5.46 -11.95
N ALA A 277 4.39 6.65 -12.32
CA ALA A 277 4.39 7.84 -11.45
C ALA A 277 2.96 8.25 -11.09
N SER A 278 2.09 8.35 -12.09
CA SER A 278 0.65 8.58 -11.89
C SER A 278 0.03 7.50 -11.00
N ALA A 279 0.33 6.22 -11.25
CA ALA A 279 -0.16 5.13 -10.42
C ALA A 279 0.22 5.28 -8.94
N GLN A 280 1.49 5.57 -8.61
CA GLN A 280 1.91 5.69 -7.22
C GLN A 280 1.24 6.87 -6.52
N ALA A 281 1.10 8.01 -7.21
CA ALA A 281 0.34 9.16 -6.73
C ALA A 281 -1.13 8.80 -6.48
N SER A 282 -1.82 8.30 -7.50
CA SER A 282 -3.25 7.95 -7.42
C SER A 282 -3.54 6.92 -6.34
N ILE A 283 -2.72 5.87 -6.20
CA ILE A 283 -2.94 4.85 -5.16
C ILE A 283 -2.83 5.47 -3.76
N THR A 284 -1.83 6.33 -3.53
CA THR A 284 -1.65 7.01 -2.23
C THR A 284 -2.86 7.88 -1.90
N ILE A 285 -3.31 8.68 -2.89
CA ILE A 285 -4.48 9.56 -2.73
C ILE A 285 -5.74 8.75 -2.44
N LEU A 286 -6.02 7.70 -3.22
CA LEU A 286 -7.22 6.88 -3.08
C LEU A 286 -7.26 6.17 -1.72
N LEU A 287 -6.12 5.67 -1.24
CA LEU A 287 -6.03 5.02 0.07
C LEU A 287 -6.24 6.04 1.21
N GLU A 288 -5.66 7.24 1.12
CA GLU A 288 -5.88 8.27 2.14
C GLU A 288 -7.32 8.78 2.16
N ILE A 289 -7.92 9.04 0.99
CA ILE A 289 -9.36 9.37 0.89
C ILE A 289 -10.19 8.25 1.54
N SER A 290 -9.86 6.98 1.29
CA SER A 290 -10.56 5.84 1.88
C SER A 290 -10.50 5.86 3.42
N CYS A 291 -9.33 6.13 3.98
CA CYS A 291 -9.13 6.24 5.43
C CYS A 291 -9.93 7.40 6.04
N LEU A 292 -9.81 8.60 5.45
CA LEU A 292 -10.53 9.79 5.90
C LEU A 292 -12.05 9.61 5.81
N VAL A 293 -12.55 9.06 4.70
CA VAL A 293 -13.98 8.78 4.50
C VAL A 293 -14.51 7.79 5.54
N ARG A 294 -13.73 6.77 5.89
CA ARG A 294 -14.07 5.82 6.95
C ARG A 294 -14.02 6.43 8.35
N GLN A 295 -13.08 7.35 8.58
CA GLN A 295 -12.93 8.04 9.86
C GLN A 295 -14.03 9.07 10.11
N ILE A 296 -14.31 9.93 9.14
CA ILE A 296 -15.32 11.00 9.22
C ILE A 296 -16.74 10.42 9.23
N GLY A 297 -16.97 9.30 8.54
CA GLY A 297 -18.28 8.67 8.47
C GLY A 297 -19.26 9.47 7.60
N THR A 298 -20.53 9.58 8.02
CA THR A 298 -21.63 10.09 7.18
C THR A 298 -21.49 11.57 6.80
N ALA A 299 -20.68 12.37 7.51
CA ALA A 299 -20.49 13.79 7.21
C ALA A 299 -19.81 14.04 5.84
N VAL A 300 -19.21 13.01 5.23
CA VAL A 300 -18.65 13.06 3.87
C VAL A 300 -19.69 13.05 2.75
N THR A 301 -20.97 12.90 3.06
CA THR A 301 -22.06 12.83 2.05
C THR A 301 -21.97 13.91 0.96
N PRO A 302 -21.70 15.19 1.25
CA PRO A 302 -21.56 16.23 0.23
C PRO A 302 -20.47 15.94 -0.82
N LEU A 303 -19.39 15.24 -0.44
CA LEU A 303 -18.28 14.90 -1.35
C LEU A 303 -18.70 13.97 -2.49
N PHE A 304 -19.77 13.21 -2.29
CA PHE A 304 -20.19 12.13 -3.19
C PHE A 304 -21.54 12.39 -3.87
N VAL A 305 -22.34 13.32 -3.35
CA VAL A 305 -23.67 13.65 -3.90
C VAL A 305 -23.63 14.90 -4.77
N GLU A 306 -22.76 15.87 -4.47
CA GLU A 306 -22.68 17.13 -5.22
C GLU A 306 -21.93 16.97 -6.55
N ALA A 307 -22.33 17.72 -7.57
CA ALA A 307 -21.78 17.63 -8.94
C ALA A 307 -20.28 18.00 -9.04
N SER A 308 -19.75 18.74 -8.07
CA SER A 308 -18.32 19.08 -7.94
C SER A 308 -17.53 18.06 -7.10
N GLY A 309 -18.15 16.92 -6.80
CA GLY A 309 -17.60 15.88 -5.93
C GLY A 309 -16.37 15.16 -6.50
N ILE A 310 -15.77 14.33 -5.65
CA ILE A 310 -14.53 13.59 -5.94
C ILE A 310 -14.77 12.31 -6.79
N MET A 311 -16.01 12.07 -7.19
CA MET A 311 -16.44 10.81 -7.81
C MET A 311 -15.87 10.56 -9.20
N GLU A 312 -15.86 11.57 -10.07
CA GLU A 312 -15.39 11.39 -11.45
C GLU A 312 -13.89 11.05 -11.53
N PRO A 313 -12.99 11.72 -10.78
CA PRO A 313 -11.58 11.30 -10.68
C PRO A 313 -11.42 9.86 -10.17
N ILE A 314 -12.19 9.44 -9.16
CA ILE A 314 -12.16 8.05 -8.66
C ILE A 314 -12.59 7.05 -9.75
N PHE A 315 -13.63 7.38 -10.51
CA PHE A 315 -14.10 6.54 -11.63
C PHE A 315 -13.09 6.48 -12.77
N ALA A 316 -12.40 7.58 -13.08
CA ALA A 316 -11.35 7.60 -14.09
C ALA A 316 -10.18 6.67 -13.71
N CYS A 317 -9.86 6.55 -12.42
CA CYS A 317 -8.87 5.57 -11.93
C CYS A 317 -9.27 4.10 -12.19
N LEU A 318 -10.55 3.77 -12.40
CA LEU A 318 -10.97 2.41 -12.79
C LEU A 318 -10.53 2.06 -14.21
N LEU A 319 -10.18 3.05 -15.04
CA LEU A 319 -9.65 2.86 -16.39
C LEU A 319 -8.12 2.97 -16.45
N HIS A 320 -7.46 3.22 -15.32
CA HIS A 320 -6.01 3.38 -15.27
C HIS A 320 -5.29 2.09 -15.71
N PRO A 321 -4.22 2.13 -16.53
CA PRO A 321 -3.55 0.94 -17.08
C PRO A 321 -2.91 0.04 -16.03
N ILE A 322 -2.49 0.62 -14.91
CA ILE A 322 -1.93 -0.12 -13.77
C ILE A 322 -3.05 -0.66 -12.88
N GLN A 323 -3.15 -1.99 -12.79
CA GLN A 323 -4.20 -2.68 -12.03
C GLN A 323 -4.26 -2.29 -10.54
N ALA A 324 -3.11 -2.03 -9.91
CA ALA A 324 -3.08 -1.62 -8.50
C ALA A 324 -3.86 -0.32 -8.24
N THR A 325 -3.86 0.62 -9.20
CA THR A 325 -4.67 1.84 -9.13
C THR A 325 -6.17 1.52 -9.21
N ARG A 326 -6.56 0.60 -10.11
CA ARG A 326 -7.95 0.15 -10.23
C ARG A 326 -8.47 -0.52 -8.95
N VAL A 327 -7.63 -1.33 -8.30
CA VAL A 327 -7.94 -1.95 -7.00
C VAL A 327 -8.10 -0.89 -5.91
N ALA A 328 -7.20 0.10 -5.84
CA ALA A 328 -7.32 1.19 -4.87
C ALA A 328 -8.57 2.04 -5.08
N ALA A 329 -8.98 2.27 -6.34
CA ALA A 329 -10.20 2.99 -6.67
C ALA A 329 -11.45 2.20 -6.27
N ALA A 330 -11.48 0.90 -6.54
CA ALA A 330 -12.54 0.00 -6.08
C ALA A 330 -12.67 -0.01 -4.54
N TRP A 331 -11.54 -0.03 -3.82
CA TRP A 331 -11.52 0.09 -2.36
C TRP A 331 -12.08 1.44 -1.88
N CYS A 332 -11.70 2.54 -2.53
CA CYS A 332 -12.21 3.87 -2.22
C CYS A 332 -13.74 3.96 -2.40
N LEU A 333 -14.29 3.40 -3.48
CA LEU A 333 -15.74 3.34 -3.69
C LEU A 333 -16.45 2.47 -2.65
N ARG A 334 -15.83 1.35 -2.22
CA ARG A 334 -16.35 0.56 -1.09
C ARG A 334 -16.40 1.38 0.19
N CYS A 335 -15.33 2.08 0.54
CA CYS A 335 -15.29 2.95 1.73
C CYS A 335 -16.33 4.07 1.65
N ALA A 336 -16.47 4.70 0.48
CA ALA A 336 -17.49 5.73 0.23
C ALA A 336 -18.90 5.21 0.47
N THR A 337 -19.22 4.01 -0.01
CA THR A 337 -20.57 3.43 0.16
C THR A 337 -20.83 2.85 1.55
N ILE A 338 -19.79 2.50 2.30
CA ILE A 338 -19.93 2.19 3.73
C ILE A 338 -20.30 3.45 4.52
N SER A 339 -19.65 4.58 4.23
CA SER A 339 -19.95 5.86 4.90
C SER A 339 -21.21 6.55 4.36
N VAL A 340 -21.56 6.35 3.09
CA VAL A 340 -22.72 6.94 2.40
C VAL A 340 -23.51 5.83 1.69
N PRO A 341 -24.30 5.01 2.42
CA PRO A 341 -25.01 3.85 1.85
C PRO A 341 -25.99 4.17 0.73
N SER A 342 -26.51 5.41 0.65
CA SER A 342 -27.40 5.86 -0.41
C SER A 342 -26.77 5.79 -1.81
N GLN A 343 -25.44 5.83 -1.90
CA GLN A 343 -24.70 5.72 -3.16
C GLN A 343 -24.50 4.26 -3.63
N LEU A 344 -24.77 3.26 -2.79
CA LEU A 344 -24.46 1.87 -3.13
C LEU A 344 -25.18 1.38 -4.40
N THR A 345 -26.50 1.53 -4.47
CA THR A 345 -27.27 1.06 -5.64
C THR A 345 -26.95 1.85 -6.92
N PRO A 346 -26.92 3.20 -6.91
CA PRO A 346 -26.53 3.98 -8.09
C PRO A 346 -25.16 3.61 -8.66
N LEU A 347 -24.18 3.31 -7.79
CA LEU A 347 -22.84 2.95 -8.23
C LEU A 347 -22.75 1.53 -8.78
N ILE A 348 -23.53 0.60 -8.22
CA ILE A 348 -23.69 -0.73 -8.81
C ILE A 348 -24.27 -0.63 -10.22
N ASP A 349 -25.38 0.11 -10.38
CA ASP A 349 -26.04 0.28 -11.69
C ASP A 349 -25.10 0.93 -12.71
N ARG A 350 -24.36 1.95 -12.28
CA ARG A 350 -23.32 2.60 -13.10
C ARG A 350 -22.23 1.62 -13.53
N CYS A 351 -21.71 0.77 -12.63
CA CYS A 351 -20.68 -0.21 -12.96
C CYS A 351 -21.20 -1.29 -13.93
N ILE A 352 -22.42 -1.78 -13.73
CA ILE A 352 -23.03 -2.78 -14.62
C ILE A 352 -23.22 -2.19 -16.03
N SER A 353 -23.81 -1.00 -16.13
CA SER A 353 -23.98 -0.30 -17.41
C SER A 353 -22.63 -0.10 -18.12
N ARG A 354 -21.59 0.33 -17.40
CA ARG A 354 -20.26 0.51 -18.00
C ARG A 354 -19.64 -0.81 -18.48
N LEU A 355 -19.81 -1.91 -17.75
CA LEU A 355 -19.37 -3.24 -18.19
C LEU A 355 -20.11 -3.71 -19.44
N GLU A 356 -21.40 -3.37 -19.58
CA GLU A 356 -22.19 -3.72 -20.77
C GLU A 356 -21.76 -2.94 -22.02
N HIS A 357 -21.37 -1.66 -21.86
CA HIS A 357 -20.96 -0.80 -22.97
C HIS A 357 -19.46 -0.90 -23.32
N MET A 358 -18.59 -1.26 -22.38
CA MET A 358 -17.12 -1.27 -22.57
C MET A 358 -16.53 -2.68 -22.65
N LYS A 359 -17.27 -3.65 -23.22
CA LYS A 359 -16.89 -5.08 -23.31
C LYS A 359 -15.62 -5.39 -24.14
N VAL A 360 -15.08 -4.41 -24.86
CA VAL A 360 -13.89 -4.57 -25.71
C VAL A 360 -12.61 -4.03 -25.04
N CYS A 361 -12.75 -3.27 -23.95
CA CYS A 361 -11.62 -2.70 -23.22
C CYS A 361 -11.24 -3.58 -22.02
N GLY A 362 -10.02 -4.14 -22.02
CA GLY A 362 -9.51 -4.95 -20.92
C GLY A 362 -9.48 -4.19 -19.58
N ASP A 363 -8.94 -2.97 -19.57
CA ASP A 363 -8.84 -2.18 -18.34
C ASP A 363 -10.20 -1.80 -17.76
N ALA A 364 -11.19 -1.47 -18.60
CA ALA A 364 -12.56 -1.25 -18.18
C ALA A 364 -13.20 -2.50 -17.56
N ILE A 365 -13.06 -3.67 -18.20
CA ILE A 365 -13.55 -4.94 -17.65
C ILE A 365 -12.91 -5.18 -16.28
N SER A 366 -11.59 -5.02 -16.17
CA SER A 366 -10.85 -5.20 -14.93
C SER A 366 -11.31 -4.21 -13.84
N GLY A 367 -11.38 -2.92 -14.14
CA GLY A 367 -11.70 -1.89 -13.16
C GLY A 367 -13.14 -1.92 -12.68
N TYR A 368 -14.11 -1.96 -13.60
CA TYR A 368 -15.52 -1.96 -13.21
C TYR A 368 -15.94 -3.27 -12.54
N SER A 369 -15.33 -4.42 -12.89
CA SER A 369 -15.59 -5.68 -12.17
C SER A 369 -15.02 -5.65 -10.76
N LEU A 370 -13.82 -5.08 -10.55
CA LEU A 370 -13.25 -4.87 -9.22
C LEU A 370 -14.11 -3.91 -8.39
N ALA A 371 -14.55 -2.79 -8.97
CA ALA A 371 -15.43 -1.84 -8.29
C ALA A 371 -16.75 -2.49 -7.89
N LEU A 372 -17.39 -3.20 -8.81
CA LEU A 372 -18.63 -3.91 -8.54
C LEU A 372 -18.46 -4.98 -7.47
N ALA A 373 -17.39 -5.77 -7.50
CA ALA A 373 -17.07 -6.73 -6.46
C ALA A 373 -16.86 -6.06 -5.09
N ALA A 374 -16.14 -4.94 -5.04
CA ALA A 374 -15.88 -4.18 -3.82
C ALA A 374 -17.15 -3.54 -3.25
N LEU A 375 -18.04 -3.03 -4.09
CA LEU A 375 -19.35 -2.49 -3.70
C LEU A 375 -20.25 -3.58 -3.10
N LEU A 376 -20.33 -4.75 -3.74
CA LEU A 376 -21.08 -5.89 -3.22
C LEU A 376 -20.51 -6.38 -1.88
N ALA A 377 -19.17 -6.44 -1.76
CA ALA A 377 -18.52 -6.77 -0.49
C ALA A 377 -18.75 -5.70 0.59
N GLY A 378 -18.83 -4.42 0.23
CA GLY A 378 -19.19 -3.34 1.16
C GLY A 378 -20.62 -3.45 1.68
N SER A 379 -21.53 -4.02 0.90
CA SER A 379 -22.94 -4.17 1.29
C SER A 379 -23.14 -5.07 2.50
N SER A 380 -22.25 -6.05 2.75
CA SER A 380 -22.30 -6.88 3.97
C SER A 380 -21.82 -6.12 5.22
N ASP A 381 -21.01 -5.08 5.05
CA ASP A 381 -20.51 -4.25 6.16
C ASP A 381 -21.51 -3.13 6.52
N CYS A 382 -22.47 -2.83 5.62
CA CYS A 382 -23.54 -1.88 5.86
C CYS A 382 -24.69 -2.54 6.64
N LYS A 383 -24.98 -2.08 7.87
CA LYS A 383 -26.11 -2.59 8.68
C LYS A 383 -27.48 -2.50 7.99
N LEU A 384 -27.66 -1.55 7.07
CA LEU A 384 -28.88 -1.37 6.29
C LEU A 384 -28.92 -2.21 5.01
N GLY A 385 -27.78 -2.79 4.61
CA GLY A 385 -27.63 -3.68 3.45
C GLY A 385 -28.17 -3.12 2.12
N ILE A 386 -28.36 -4.01 1.15
CA ILE A 386 -29.19 -3.74 -0.02
C ILE A 386 -30.63 -4.10 0.37
N PRO A 387 -31.65 -3.26 0.08
CA PRO A 387 -33.04 -3.62 0.34
C PRO A 387 -33.36 -5.02 -0.21
N ASN A 388 -33.92 -5.91 0.63
CA ASN A 388 -34.06 -7.35 0.35
C ASN A 388 -34.65 -7.66 -1.04
N GLY A 389 -35.65 -6.91 -1.51
CA GLY A 389 -36.23 -7.09 -2.84
C GLY A 389 -35.29 -6.72 -4.01
N LYS A 390 -34.44 -5.71 -3.83
CA LYS A 390 -33.43 -5.28 -4.82
C LYS A 390 -32.16 -6.14 -4.77
N SER A 391 -31.81 -6.69 -3.59
CA SER A 391 -30.61 -7.50 -3.40
C SER A 391 -30.57 -8.72 -4.34
N LYS A 392 -31.70 -9.43 -4.46
CA LYS A 392 -31.84 -10.60 -5.34
C LYS A 392 -31.71 -10.23 -6.82
N PHE A 393 -32.31 -9.10 -7.22
CA PHE A 393 -32.23 -8.62 -8.60
C PHE A 393 -30.80 -8.22 -8.96
N VAL A 394 -30.16 -7.40 -8.12
CA VAL A 394 -28.77 -6.97 -8.28
C VAL A 394 -27.84 -8.18 -8.33
N SER A 395 -27.94 -9.12 -7.38
CA SER A 395 -27.08 -10.29 -7.36
C SER A 395 -27.22 -11.17 -8.61
N LEU A 396 -28.46 -11.32 -9.12
CA LEU A 396 -28.73 -12.12 -10.31
C LEU A 396 -28.23 -11.43 -11.58
N GLN A 397 -28.35 -10.11 -11.66
CA GLN A 397 -27.84 -9.32 -12.78
C GLN A 397 -26.31 -9.40 -12.82
N VAL A 398 -25.63 -9.20 -11.69
CA VAL A 398 -24.16 -9.33 -11.60
C VAL A 398 -23.71 -10.75 -11.93
N PHE A 399 -24.41 -11.77 -11.43
CA PHE A 399 -24.10 -13.16 -11.78
C PHE A 399 -24.23 -13.42 -13.28
N THR A 400 -25.25 -12.84 -13.93
CA THR A 400 -25.48 -13.02 -15.38
C THR A 400 -24.39 -12.35 -16.21
N VAL A 401 -23.96 -11.15 -15.82
CA VAL A 401 -22.81 -10.46 -16.43
C VAL A 401 -21.52 -11.29 -16.27
N ALA A 402 -21.29 -11.83 -15.08
CA ALA A 402 -20.12 -12.67 -14.80
C ALA A 402 -20.13 -13.98 -15.59
N GLU A 403 -21.29 -14.64 -15.69
CA GLU A 403 -21.47 -15.86 -16.47
C GLU A 403 -21.23 -15.62 -17.96
N ASP A 404 -21.74 -14.52 -18.52
CA ASP A 404 -21.49 -14.12 -19.92
C ASP A 404 -19.99 -13.92 -20.18
N MET A 405 -19.28 -13.25 -19.28
CA MET A 405 -17.83 -13.06 -19.39
C MET A 405 -17.06 -14.39 -19.40
N ILE A 406 -17.39 -15.32 -18.50
CA ILE A 406 -16.73 -16.63 -18.43
C ILE A 406 -17.01 -17.45 -19.70
N LYS A 407 -18.27 -17.51 -20.14
CA LYS A 407 -18.65 -18.29 -21.33
C LYS A 407 -18.07 -17.73 -22.63
N THR A 408 -17.94 -16.41 -22.72
CA THR A 408 -17.38 -15.74 -23.92
C THR A 408 -15.88 -15.49 -23.84
N ALA A 409 -15.21 -15.88 -22.75
CA ALA A 409 -13.77 -15.68 -22.58
C ALA A 409 -12.96 -16.36 -23.69
N SER A 410 -13.30 -17.60 -24.04
CA SER A 410 -12.60 -18.36 -25.09
C SER A 410 -12.82 -17.82 -26.51
N GLN A 411 -13.87 -17.02 -26.72
CA GLN A 411 -14.18 -16.43 -28.02
C GLN A 411 -13.36 -15.17 -28.30
N ALA A 412 -12.82 -14.53 -27.26
CA ALA A 412 -12.06 -13.29 -27.36
C ALA A 412 -10.62 -13.52 -26.87
N SER A 413 -9.75 -14.05 -27.74
CA SER A 413 -8.40 -14.51 -27.37
C SER A 413 -7.60 -13.48 -26.56
N ARG A 414 -7.65 -12.19 -26.91
CA ARG A 414 -6.95 -11.13 -26.16
C ARG A 414 -7.55 -10.81 -24.79
N LEU A 415 -8.88 -10.86 -24.67
CA LEU A 415 -9.60 -10.50 -23.45
C LEU A 415 -9.87 -11.71 -22.55
N ALA A 416 -9.53 -12.92 -23.00
CA ALA A 416 -9.84 -14.18 -22.34
C ALA A 416 -9.39 -14.18 -20.87
N GLN A 417 -8.16 -13.74 -20.62
CA GLN A 417 -7.58 -13.65 -19.29
C GLN A 417 -8.39 -12.71 -18.38
N VAL A 418 -8.58 -11.47 -18.82
CA VAL A 418 -9.26 -10.43 -18.02
C VAL A 418 -10.74 -10.78 -17.78
N LYS A 419 -11.45 -11.29 -18.80
CA LYS A 419 -12.84 -11.75 -18.67
C LYS A 419 -12.97 -12.89 -17.67
N THR A 420 -12.03 -13.83 -17.69
CA THR A 420 -11.99 -14.96 -16.75
C THR A 420 -11.80 -14.46 -15.33
N GLN A 421 -10.80 -13.61 -15.08
CA GLN A 421 -10.56 -13.03 -13.75
C GLN A 421 -11.75 -12.22 -13.24
N ALA A 422 -12.30 -11.34 -14.09
CA ALA A 422 -13.45 -10.50 -13.76
C ALA A 422 -14.68 -11.35 -13.41
N GLY A 423 -15.01 -12.34 -14.25
CA GLY A 423 -16.16 -13.21 -14.05
C GLY A 423 -16.09 -13.98 -12.73
N TRP A 424 -14.97 -14.64 -12.43
CA TRP A 424 -14.83 -15.38 -11.18
C TRP A 424 -14.78 -14.48 -9.93
N THR A 425 -14.21 -13.29 -10.04
CA THR A 425 -14.22 -12.29 -8.97
C THR A 425 -15.66 -11.84 -8.65
N LEU A 426 -16.47 -11.56 -9.67
CA LEU A 426 -17.87 -11.19 -9.52
C LEU A 426 -18.73 -12.32 -8.97
N ILE A 427 -18.52 -13.57 -9.44
CA ILE A 427 -19.19 -14.74 -8.86
C ILE A 427 -18.88 -14.84 -7.36
N SER A 428 -17.60 -14.73 -6.99
CA SER A 428 -17.18 -14.79 -5.58
C SER A 428 -17.84 -13.68 -4.74
N ALA A 429 -17.93 -12.45 -5.29
CA ALA A 429 -18.61 -11.34 -4.62
C ALA A 429 -20.11 -11.59 -4.43
N VAL A 430 -20.79 -12.15 -5.44
CA VAL A 430 -22.22 -12.52 -5.35
C VAL A 430 -22.45 -13.61 -4.31
N LEU A 431 -21.57 -14.62 -4.24
CA LEU A 431 -21.67 -15.71 -3.28
C LEU A 431 -21.53 -15.22 -1.82
N LYS A 432 -20.73 -14.17 -1.60
CA LYS A 432 -20.52 -13.58 -0.27
C LYS A 432 -21.76 -12.90 0.31
N LEU A 433 -22.74 -12.52 -0.53
CA LEU A 433 -24.02 -11.95 -0.09
C LEU A 433 -24.93 -12.97 0.62
N GLY A 434 -24.65 -14.26 0.51
CA GLY A 434 -25.34 -15.33 1.24
C GLY A 434 -26.60 -15.88 0.58
N ARG A 435 -27.38 -16.63 1.38
CA ARG A 435 -28.31 -17.69 0.93
C ARG A 435 -29.38 -17.26 -0.09
N SER A 436 -30.02 -16.11 0.11
CA SER A 436 -31.16 -15.65 -0.72
C SER A 436 -30.76 -15.40 -2.17
N SER A 437 -29.52 -15.02 -2.39
CA SER A 437 -28.96 -14.71 -3.71
C SER A 437 -28.46 -15.96 -4.44
N VAL A 438 -28.00 -16.97 -3.68
CA VAL A 438 -27.29 -18.14 -4.23
C VAL A 438 -28.23 -19.26 -4.68
N GLN A 439 -29.38 -19.45 -4.03
CA GLN A 439 -30.35 -20.51 -4.42
C GLN A 439 -30.75 -20.45 -5.89
N SER A 440 -30.99 -19.24 -6.43
CA SER A 440 -31.40 -19.08 -7.83
C SER A 440 -30.28 -19.30 -8.86
N CYS A 441 -29.02 -19.18 -8.46
CA CYS A 441 -27.88 -19.32 -9.38
C CYS A 441 -27.12 -20.64 -9.22
N LEU A 442 -27.37 -21.42 -8.15
CA LEU A 442 -26.65 -22.66 -7.86
C LEU A 442 -26.60 -23.66 -9.03
N PRO A 443 -27.69 -23.96 -9.76
CA PRO A 443 -27.61 -24.87 -10.91
C PRO A 443 -26.66 -24.37 -12.01
N ARG A 444 -26.71 -23.06 -12.31
CA ARG A 444 -25.82 -22.40 -13.29
C ARG A 444 -24.37 -22.41 -12.81
N LEU A 445 -24.14 -22.15 -11.52
CA LEU A 445 -22.82 -22.18 -10.90
C LEU A 445 -22.17 -23.56 -10.96
N LEU A 446 -22.89 -24.62 -10.63
CA LEU A 446 -22.39 -26.00 -10.71
C LEU A 446 -21.95 -26.37 -12.14
N LEU A 447 -22.66 -25.86 -13.16
CA LEU A 447 -22.28 -26.06 -14.56
C LEU A 447 -20.98 -25.31 -14.91
N LEU A 448 -20.83 -24.06 -14.43
CA LEU A 448 -19.60 -23.28 -14.65
C LEU A 448 -18.38 -23.92 -13.98
N TRP A 449 -18.53 -24.42 -12.76
CA TRP A 449 -17.48 -25.20 -12.10
C TRP A 449 -17.14 -26.42 -12.95
N LYS A 450 -18.13 -27.23 -13.31
CA LYS A 450 -17.92 -28.43 -14.12
C LYS A 450 -17.21 -28.15 -15.45
N SER A 451 -17.50 -27.03 -16.11
CA SER A 451 -16.86 -26.68 -17.39
C SER A 451 -15.41 -26.21 -17.27
N THR A 452 -14.96 -25.83 -16.07
CA THR A 452 -13.62 -25.26 -15.82
C THR A 452 -12.56 -26.33 -15.57
N PHE A 453 -12.98 -27.53 -15.16
CA PHE A 453 -12.09 -28.64 -14.82
C PHE A 453 -12.24 -29.80 -15.81
N PRO A 454 -11.22 -30.67 -15.92
CA PRO A 454 -11.29 -31.89 -16.69
C PRO A 454 -12.44 -32.79 -16.23
N ARG A 455 -13.02 -33.56 -17.15
CA ARG A 455 -14.14 -34.46 -16.86
C ARG A 455 -13.69 -35.73 -16.14
N SER A 456 -12.39 -36.06 -16.21
CA SER A 456 -11.81 -37.24 -15.58
C SER A 456 -10.34 -37.01 -15.21
N ILE A 457 -9.83 -37.83 -14.28
CA ILE A 457 -8.41 -37.85 -13.91
C ILE A 457 -7.52 -38.13 -15.14
N LYS A 458 -7.93 -39.07 -16.01
CA LYS A 458 -7.21 -39.38 -17.27
C LYS A 458 -7.11 -38.16 -18.19
N GLU A 459 -8.17 -37.37 -18.28
CA GLU A 459 -8.15 -36.12 -19.05
C GLU A 459 -7.18 -35.11 -18.41
N ALA A 460 -7.20 -34.96 -17.09
CA ALA A 460 -6.27 -34.08 -16.36
C ALA A 460 -4.79 -34.47 -16.58
N GLU A 461 -4.48 -35.77 -16.63
CA GLU A 461 -3.13 -36.25 -16.94
C GLU A 461 -2.70 -35.92 -18.38
N SER A 462 -3.64 -35.99 -19.33
CA SER A 462 -3.39 -35.72 -20.75
C SER A 462 -3.23 -34.22 -21.07
N GLU A 463 -3.81 -33.35 -20.24
CA GLU A 463 -3.79 -31.91 -20.48
C GLU A 463 -2.39 -31.30 -20.42
N LYS A 464 -1.43 -31.91 -19.73
CA LYS A 464 -0.03 -31.42 -19.60
C LYS A 464 0.67 -31.11 -20.93
N ASN A 465 0.16 -31.66 -22.04
CA ASN A 465 0.66 -31.46 -23.40
C ASN A 465 -0.25 -30.58 -24.27
N ARG A 466 -1.31 -30.00 -23.72
CA ARG A 466 -2.34 -29.25 -24.45
C ARG A 466 -2.05 -27.75 -24.43
N GLY A 467 -2.20 -27.12 -25.60
CA GLY A 467 -2.17 -25.66 -25.75
C GLY A 467 -0.78 -25.06 -25.57
N ASP A 468 -0.75 -23.74 -25.50
CA ASP A 468 0.44 -22.91 -25.32
C ASP A 468 0.47 -22.26 -23.92
N ALA A 469 1.50 -21.44 -23.66
CA ALA A 469 1.67 -20.76 -22.38
C ALA A 469 0.50 -19.83 -22.03
N PHE A 470 -0.10 -19.19 -23.04
CA PHE A 470 -1.27 -18.32 -22.84
C PHE A 470 -2.52 -19.13 -22.47
N THR A 471 -2.75 -20.27 -23.15
CA THR A 471 -3.83 -21.22 -22.83
C THR A 471 -3.70 -21.70 -21.38
N TRP A 472 -2.50 -22.06 -20.94
CA TRP A 472 -2.24 -22.46 -19.56
C TRP A 472 -2.44 -21.32 -18.56
N THR A 473 -2.05 -20.10 -18.90
CA THR A 473 -2.32 -18.91 -18.07
C THR A 473 -3.82 -18.75 -17.84
N CYS A 474 -4.63 -18.76 -18.93
CA CYS A 474 -6.08 -18.65 -18.82
C CYS A 474 -6.70 -19.82 -18.04
N THR A 475 -6.19 -21.04 -18.25
CA THR A 475 -6.68 -22.25 -17.57
C THR A 475 -6.44 -22.20 -16.07
N LEU A 476 -5.23 -21.84 -15.64
CA LEU A 476 -4.88 -21.74 -14.22
C LEU A 476 -5.66 -20.63 -13.51
N GLU A 477 -5.87 -19.50 -14.18
CA GLU A 477 -6.69 -18.42 -13.64
C GLU A 477 -8.16 -18.80 -13.52
N ALA A 478 -8.72 -19.50 -14.52
CA ALA A 478 -10.08 -20.02 -14.44
C ALA A 478 -10.23 -21.00 -13.27
N ARG A 479 -9.29 -21.94 -13.11
CA ARG A 479 -9.29 -22.92 -12.02
C ARG A 479 -9.14 -22.27 -10.66
N SER A 480 -8.20 -21.34 -10.52
CA SER A 480 -8.01 -20.56 -9.30
C SER A 480 -9.27 -19.77 -8.92
N GLY A 481 -9.89 -19.09 -9.89
CA GLY A 481 -11.13 -18.36 -9.69
C GLY A 481 -12.31 -19.26 -9.31
N ALA A 482 -12.45 -20.41 -9.97
CA ALA A 482 -13.47 -21.40 -9.66
C ALA A 482 -13.29 -21.98 -8.24
N LEU A 483 -12.07 -22.40 -7.87
CA LEU A 483 -11.76 -22.89 -6.53
C LEU A 483 -11.99 -21.81 -5.46
N ALA A 484 -11.62 -20.56 -5.74
CA ALA A 484 -11.91 -19.43 -4.84
C ALA A 484 -13.42 -19.26 -4.63
N SER A 485 -14.22 -19.35 -5.70
CA SER A 485 -15.68 -19.28 -5.59
C SER A 485 -16.28 -20.47 -4.83
N MET A 486 -15.71 -21.68 -4.95
CA MET A 486 -16.10 -22.85 -4.15
C MET A 486 -15.80 -22.62 -2.67
N ALA A 487 -14.64 -22.04 -2.34
CA ALA A 487 -14.27 -21.75 -0.96
C ALA A 487 -15.21 -20.71 -0.34
N VAL A 488 -15.49 -19.63 -1.08
CA VAL A 488 -16.46 -18.60 -0.64
C VAL A 488 -17.86 -19.19 -0.48
N PHE A 489 -18.28 -20.10 -1.36
CA PHE A 489 -19.56 -20.82 -1.24
C PHE A 489 -19.60 -21.69 0.02
N ALA A 490 -18.53 -22.43 0.30
CA ALA A 490 -18.43 -23.27 1.50
C ALA A 490 -18.51 -22.44 2.80
N ASP A 491 -17.82 -21.30 2.84
CA ASP A 491 -17.82 -20.36 3.97
C ASP A 491 -19.16 -19.63 4.14
N SER A 492 -19.71 -19.07 3.06
CA SER A 492 -20.84 -18.15 3.13
C SER A 492 -22.21 -18.85 3.05
N CYS A 493 -22.25 -20.07 2.50
CA CYS A 493 -23.48 -20.84 2.26
C CYS A 493 -23.40 -22.29 2.80
N PRO A 494 -23.02 -22.52 4.08
CA PRO A 494 -22.80 -23.88 4.60
C PRO A 494 -24.04 -24.78 4.54
N GLN A 495 -25.24 -24.21 4.62
CA GLN A 495 -26.49 -24.98 4.50
C GLN A 495 -26.75 -25.55 3.10
N GLN A 496 -26.11 -25.00 2.07
CA GLN A 496 -26.23 -25.48 0.69
C GLN A 496 -25.14 -26.51 0.33
N MET A 497 -24.18 -26.75 1.23
CA MET A 497 -23.12 -27.74 1.09
C MET A 497 -23.64 -29.15 1.41
N THR A 498 -24.54 -29.67 0.57
CA THR A 498 -25.01 -31.06 0.67
C THR A 498 -23.90 -32.04 0.27
N ASP A 499 -24.01 -33.30 0.69
CA ASP A 499 -23.08 -34.37 0.28
C ASP A 499 -22.89 -34.44 -1.24
N GLU A 500 -23.96 -34.23 -2.01
CA GLU A 500 -23.90 -34.22 -3.47
C GLU A 500 -23.05 -33.05 -4.00
N VAL A 501 -23.22 -31.86 -3.43
CA VAL A 501 -22.44 -30.68 -3.82
C VAL A 501 -20.98 -30.83 -3.43
N ILE A 502 -20.70 -31.34 -2.22
CA ILE A 502 -19.33 -31.60 -1.75
C ILE A 502 -18.64 -32.58 -2.70
N ARG A 503 -19.28 -33.70 -3.07
CA ARG A 503 -18.70 -34.65 -4.04
C ARG A 503 -18.40 -34.01 -5.39
N LYS A 504 -19.27 -33.10 -5.87
CA LYS A 504 -19.04 -32.32 -7.11
C LYS A 504 -17.88 -31.32 -6.98
N ILE A 505 -17.54 -30.88 -5.78
CA ILE A 505 -16.40 -30.00 -5.49
C ILE A 505 -15.09 -30.79 -5.35
N ILE A 506 -15.11 -32.00 -4.78
CA ILE A 506 -13.90 -32.82 -4.59
C ILE A 506 -13.27 -33.24 -5.91
N HIS A 507 -14.06 -33.59 -6.93
CA HIS A 507 -13.53 -33.97 -8.25
C HIS A 507 -12.63 -32.89 -8.89
N PRO A 508 -13.05 -31.61 -8.97
CA PRO A 508 -12.17 -30.48 -9.33
C PRO A 508 -10.86 -30.40 -8.55
N VAL A 509 -10.90 -30.61 -7.23
CA VAL A 509 -9.71 -30.59 -6.37
C VAL A 509 -8.74 -31.70 -6.78
N GLU A 510 -9.24 -32.92 -6.98
CA GLU A 510 -8.43 -34.04 -7.44
C GLU A 510 -7.78 -33.78 -8.80
N CYS A 511 -8.53 -33.25 -9.78
CA CYS A 511 -7.96 -32.86 -11.07
C CYS A 511 -6.85 -31.80 -10.94
N CYS A 512 -7.01 -30.83 -10.03
CA CYS A 512 -5.97 -29.85 -9.77
C CYS A 512 -4.73 -30.46 -9.11
N LEU A 513 -4.87 -31.41 -8.19
CA LEU A 513 -3.71 -32.09 -7.58
C LEU A 513 -2.92 -32.89 -8.62
N VAL A 514 -3.60 -33.57 -9.55
CA VAL A 514 -2.96 -34.24 -10.69
C VAL A 514 -2.15 -33.24 -11.53
N MET A 515 -2.74 -32.08 -11.85
CA MET A 515 -2.05 -31.02 -12.58
C MET A 515 -0.83 -30.48 -11.81
N ILE A 516 -0.95 -30.23 -10.50
CA ILE A 516 0.13 -29.73 -9.66
C ILE A 516 1.29 -30.73 -9.59
N SER A 517 1.01 -32.04 -9.60
CA SER A 517 2.05 -33.08 -9.64
C SER A 517 2.95 -33.01 -10.89
N HIS A 518 2.54 -32.25 -11.91
CA HIS A 518 3.28 -32.00 -13.14
C HIS A 518 3.87 -30.58 -13.22
N VAL A 519 3.94 -29.83 -12.10
CA VAL A 519 4.44 -28.45 -12.04
C VAL A 519 5.81 -28.29 -12.71
N ALA A 520 6.76 -29.20 -12.47
CA ALA A 520 8.09 -29.13 -13.06
C ALA A 520 8.06 -29.19 -14.60
N LEU A 521 7.20 -30.07 -15.16
CA LEU A 521 7.03 -30.20 -16.61
C LEU A 521 6.34 -28.97 -17.19
N LEU A 522 5.28 -28.47 -16.54
CA LEU A 522 4.54 -27.29 -17.00
C LEU A 522 5.42 -26.05 -17.00
N VAL A 523 6.19 -25.83 -15.93
CA VAL A 523 7.13 -24.69 -15.83
C VAL A 523 8.23 -24.81 -16.88
N ARG A 524 8.75 -26.02 -17.13
CA ARG A 524 9.76 -26.26 -18.16
C ARG A 524 9.24 -25.97 -19.57
N ASN A 525 8.02 -26.40 -19.87
CA ASN A 525 7.45 -26.31 -21.22
C ASN A 525 6.86 -24.92 -21.53
N TYR A 526 6.31 -24.23 -20.52
CA TYR A 526 5.49 -23.02 -20.72
C TYR A 526 5.99 -21.79 -19.93
N GLY A 527 7.04 -21.93 -19.13
CA GLY A 527 7.75 -20.82 -18.49
C GLY A 527 7.45 -20.60 -17.01
N ALA A 528 8.31 -19.80 -16.36
CA ALA A 528 8.31 -19.57 -14.92
C ALA A 528 7.06 -18.86 -14.39
N LYS A 529 6.35 -18.08 -15.22
CA LYS A 529 5.11 -17.37 -14.81
C LYS A 529 4.02 -18.32 -14.31
N LEU A 530 3.95 -19.54 -14.85
CA LEU A 530 2.97 -20.54 -14.41
C LEU A 530 3.19 -20.96 -12.95
N ARG A 531 4.43 -20.90 -12.45
CA ARG A 531 4.74 -21.26 -11.07
C ARG A 531 3.92 -20.43 -10.09
N THR A 532 3.88 -19.12 -10.26
CA THR A 532 3.08 -18.21 -9.44
C THR A 532 1.59 -18.55 -9.50
N LEU A 533 1.06 -18.83 -10.69
CA LEU A 533 -0.36 -19.19 -10.86
C LEU A 533 -0.70 -20.54 -10.21
N ILE A 534 0.19 -21.52 -10.31
CA ILE A 534 0.05 -22.83 -9.66
C ILE A 534 0.08 -22.68 -8.13
N SER A 535 0.95 -21.85 -7.57
CA SER A 535 0.97 -21.53 -6.15
C SER A 535 -0.37 -20.94 -5.68
N VAL A 536 -1.00 -20.08 -6.49
CA VAL A 536 -2.35 -19.56 -6.16
C VAL A 536 -3.40 -20.68 -6.19
N VAL A 537 -3.37 -21.58 -7.19
CA VAL A 537 -4.27 -22.74 -7.23
C VAL A 537 -4.10 -23.60 -5.98
N ARG A 538 -2.86 -23.90 -5.58
CA ARG A 538 -2.51 -24.65 -4.37
C ARG A 538 -3.10 -23.98 -3.12
N LEU A 539 -2.91 -22.67 -2.96
CA LEU A 539 -3.52 -21.89 -1.86
C LEU A 539 -5.06 -22.00 -1.86
N ARG A 540 -5.72 -21.90 -3.03
CA ARG A 540 -7.18 -22.02 -3.13
C ARG A 540 -7.68 -23.41 -2.76
N ILE A 541 -6.92 -24.47 -3.06
CA ILE A 541 -7.23 -25.84 -2.59
C ILE A 541 -7.18 -25.90 -1.06
N TYR A 542 -6.12 -25.37 -0.44
CA TYR A 542 -5.97 -25.40 1.01
C TYR A 542 -7.10 -24.66 1.72
N VAL A 543 -7.42 -23.45 1.25
CA VAL A 543 -8.55 -22.67 1.79
C VAL A 543 -9.88 -23.38 1.58
N LEU A 544 -10.12 -24.01 0.43
CA LEU A 544 -11.36 -24.74 0.19
C LEU A 544 -11.49 -25.97 1.11
N LEU A 545 -10.44 -26.77 1.23
CA LEU A 545 -10.45 -28.00 2.01
C LEU A 545 -10.56 -27.73 3.52
N SER A 546 -10.10 -26.57 4.02
CA SER A 546 -10.30 -26.21 5.44
C SER A 546 -11.77 -26.03 5.82
N HIS A 547 -12.66 -25.81 4.85
CA HIS A 547 -14.11 -25.71 5.04
C HIS A 547 -14.86 -27.03 4.79
N ILE A 548 -14.18 -28.10 4.34
CA ILE A 548 -14.80 -29.39 4.01
C ILE A 548 -14.38 -30.44 5.04
N SER A 549 -15.32 -31.31 5.43
CA SER A 549 -15.00 -32.42 6.34
C SER A 549 -13.97 -33.38 5.71
N PRO A 550 -12.92 -33.79 6.44
CA PRO A 550 -11.87 -34.65 5.90
C PRO A 550 -12.35 -35.98 5.31
N LYS A 551 -13.49 -36.51 5.80
CA LYS A 551 -14.11 -37.75 5.32
C LYS A 551 -14.38 -37.80 3.81
N TYR A 552 -14.52 -36.64 3.15
CA TYR A 552 -14.79 -36.58 1.70
C TYR A 552 -13.52 -36.63 0.84
N TYR A 553 -12.34 -36.44 1.42
CA TYR A 553 -11.08 -36.36 0.67
C TYR A 553 -9.92 -37.15 1.30
N GLU A 554 -10.21 -38.13 2.17
CA GLU A 554 -9.20 -39.00 2.78
C GLU A 554 -8.31 -39.70 1.75
N HIS A 555 -8.90 -40.11 0.62
CA HIS A 555 -8.17 -40.73 -0.50
C HIS A 555 -7.14 -39.80 -1.16
N LEU A 556 -7.22 -38.48 -0.95
CA LEU A 556 -6.30 -37.48 -1.50
C LEU A 556 -5.13 -37.16 -0.55
N TYR A 557 -5.11 -37.69 0.67
CA TYR A 557 -4.13 -37.31 1.70
C TYR A 557 -2.68 -37.48 1.26
N ALA A 558 -2.35 -38.57 0.55
CA ALA A 558 -0.98 -38.79 0.08
C ALA A 558 -0.50 -37.70 -0.89
N GLN A 559 -1.39 -37.21 -1.76
CA GLN A 559 -1.08 -36.13 -2.71
C GLN A 559 -1.01 -34.79 -1.97
N LEU A 560 -1.98 -34.50 -1.11
CA LEU A 560 -2.03 -33.27 -0.33
C LEU A 560 -0.81 -33.12 0.60
N LEU A 561 -0.42 -34.20 1.28
CA LEU A 561 0.76 -34.20 2.16
C LEU A 561 2.04 -33.92 1.39
N ARG A 562 2.20 -34.50 0.20
CA ARG A 562 3.34 -34.22 -0.68
C ARG A 562 3.42 -32.74 -1.04
N GLU A 563 2.29 -32.15 -1.44
CA GLU A 563 2.22 -30.73 -1.80
C GLU A 563 2.47 -29.82 -0.59
N LEU A 564 1.91 -30.15 0.58
CA LEU A 564 2.15 -29.40 1.82
C LEU A 564 3.63 -29.44 2.22
N VAL A 565 4.27 -30.61 2.18
CA VAL A 565 5.71 -30.73 2.46
C VAL A 565 6.54 -29.90 1.47
N ALA A 566 6.20 -29.96 0.18
CA ALA A 566 6.91 -29.20 -0.85
C ALA A 566 6.77 -27.67 -0.67
N ASP A 567 5.61 -27.23 -0.21
CA ASP A 567 5.32 -25.83 0.10
C ASP A 567 6.03 -25.37 1.38
N MET A 568 5.98 -26.16 2.46
CA MET A 568 6.62 -25.86 3.75
C MET A 568 8.15 -25.84 3.67
N THR A 569 8.73 -26.75 2.88
CA THR A 569 10.19 -26.86 2.71
C THR A 569 10.73 -25.99 1.58
N LEU A 570 9.85 -25.33 0.83
CA LEU A 570 10.18 -24.63 -0.42
C LEU A 570 10.97 -25.50 -1.41
N SER A 571 10.82 -26.83 -1.35
CA SER A 571 11.59 -27.76 -2.19
C SER A 571 11.36 -27.52 -3.67
N ASP A 572 10.16 -27.07 -4.03
CA ASP A 572 9.81 -26.74 -5.41
C ASP A 572 10.37 -25.39 -5.84
N ASN A 573 10.56 -24.43 -4.93
CA ASN A 573 10.94 -23.05 -5.24
C ASN A 573 11.70 -22.38 -4.08
N ALA A 574 12.99 -22.69 -3.93
CA ALA A 574 13.83 -22.15 -2.86
C ALA A 574 13.97 -20.61 -2.87
N GLN A 575 13.61 -19.94 -3.98
CA GLN A 575 13.61 -18.47 -4.10
C GLN A 575 12.21 -17.85 -3.95
N SER A 576 11.18 -18.65 -3.59
CA SER A 576 9.83 -18.14 -3.39
C SER A 576 9.78 -17.19 -2.20
N THR A 577 9.37 -15.95 -2.46
CA THR A 577 8.93 -15.00 -1.42
C THR A 577 7.41 -15.04 -1.21
N LEU A 578 6.69 -15.85 -2.00
CA LEU A 578 5.26 -16.07 -1.83
C LEU A 578 5.07 -16.95 -0.60
N CYS A 579 4.69 -16.35 0.52
CA CYS A 579 4.23 -17.07 1.70
C CYS A 579 2.83 -17.63 1.39
N THR A 580 2.76 -18.82 0.79
CA THR A 580 1.51 -19.60 0.63
C THR A 580 1.10 -20.27 1.94
N SER A 581 1.99 -20.28 2.91
CA SER A 581 1.77 -20.98 4.15
C SER A 581 0.89 -20.16 5.09
N HIS A 582 -0.30 -20.69 5.38
CA HIS A 582 -1.01 -20.42 6.63
C HIS A 582 -0.19 -20.84 7.88
N LEU A 583 1.12 -21.16 7.76
CA LEU A 583 2.01 -21.55 8.85
C LEU A 583 2.07 -20.50 9.95
N ALA A 584 2.16 -19.21 9.61
CA ALA A 584 2.07 -18.12 10.56
C ALA A 584 0.80 -18.21 11.44
N SER A 585 -0.35 -18.52 10.81
CA SER A 585 -1.64 -18.64 11.51
C SER A 585 -1.88 -20.03 12.15
N LEU A 586 -1.17 -21.07 11.71
CA LEU A 586 -1.29 -22.46 12.19
C LEU A 586 -0.22 -22.81 13.25
N CYS A 587 0.87 -22.06 13.30
CA CYS A 587 1.95 -22.15 14.28
C CYS A 587 2.16 -20.78 14.95
N PRO A 588 1.13 -20.23 15.63
CA PRO A 588 1.26 -18.98 16.37
C PRO A 588 2.41 -19.09 17.39
N GLY A 589 3.29 -18.09 17.38
CA GLY A 589 4.48 -18.02 18.25
C GLY A 589 5.82 -18.24 17.54
N VAL A 590 5.85 -18.85 16.34
CA VAL A 590 7.10 -18.94 15.54
C VAL A 590 7.50 -17.55 15.01
N ASP A 591 6.52 -16.77 14.53
CA ASP A 591 6.75 -15.39 14.08
C ASP A 591 7.17 -14.46 15.23
N GLU A 592 6.58 -14.64 16.42
CA GLU A 592 6.90 -13.85 17.61
C GLU A 592 8.29 -14.19 18.17
N THR A 593 8.69 -15.46 18.20
CA THR A 593 9.96 -15.87 18.85
C THR A 593 11.17 -15.82 17.93
N LEU A 594 11.01 -15.95 16.61
CA LEU A 594 12.13 -16.01 15.66
C LEU A 594 12.19 -14.85 14.66
N LEU A 595 11.09 -14.15 14.38
CA LEU A 595 11.00 -13.12 13.32
C LEU A 595 10.71 -11.69 13.82
N GLY A 596 10.88 -11.44 15.12
CA GLY A 596 11.02 -10.08 15.66
C GLY A 596 9.79 -9.52 16.39
N ALA A 597 9.37 -10.17 17.49
CA ALA A 597 8.34 -9.68 18.41
C ALA A 597 8.47 -8.18 18.77
N TRP A 598 9.69 -7.65 18.89
CA TRP A 598 9.93 -6.24 19.22
C TRP A 598 9.45 -5.22 18.18
N LEU A 599 9.20 -5.63 16.92
CA LEU A 599 8.65 -4.75 15.89
C LEU A 599 7.13 -4.53 16.07
N VAL A 600 6.42 -5.41 16.78
CA VAL A 600 4.96 -5.34 17.00
C VAL A 600 4.58 -4.30 18.04
N ASP A 601 5.47 -4.02 19.00
CA ASP A 601 5.19 -3.14 20.16
C ASP A 601 5.57 -1.67 19.94
N THR A 602 5.95 -1.26 18.73
CA THR A 602 6.26 0.16 18.45
C THR A 602 5.07 0.88 17.83
N ASP A 603 4.92 2.18 18.12
CA ASP A 603 3.97 3.06 17.40
C ASP A 603 4.24 3.11 15.88
N GLN A 604 5.42 2.63 15.45
CA GLN A 604 5.89 2.60 14.07
C GLN A 604 5.72 1.23 13.40
N ALA A 605 5.12 0.25 14.08
CA ALA A 605 4.85 -1.09 13.57
C ALA A 605 4.27 -1.05 12.13
N PHE A 606 3.40 -0.08 11.82
CA PHE A 606 2.82 0.08 10.49
C PHE A 606 3.84 0.33 9.35
N ILE A 607 4.99 0.96 9.63
CA ILE A 607 6.06 1.20 8.66
C ILE A 607 7.30 0.33 8.91
N GLU A 608 7.39 -0.33 10.05
CA GLU A 608 8.49 -1.22 10.41
C GLU A 608 8.22 -2.70 10.06
N HIS A 609 6.95 -3.12 10.01
CA HIS A 609 6.58 -4.48 9.60
C HIS A 609 6.61 -4.66 8.08
N GLU A 610 7.54 -5.51 7.64
CA GLU A 610 7.49 -6.16 6.33
C GLU A 610 6.42 -7.25 6.36
N VAL A 611 5.28 -7.00 5.71
CA VAL A 611 4.30 -8.04 5.39
C VAL A 611 4.49 -8.43 3.94
#